data_AF-A0A8H4PTL7-F1
#
_entry.id   AF-A0A8H4PTL7-F1
#
_cell.length_a   1.000
_cell.length_b   1.000
_cell.length_c   1.000
_cell.angle_alpha   90.00
_cell.angle_beta   90.00
_cell.angle_gamma   90.00
#
_symmetry.space_group_name_H-M   'P 1'
#
loop_
_entity.id
_entity.type
_entity.pdbx_description
1 polymer ?
#
loop_
_entity_poly.entity_id
_entity_poly.type
_entity_poly.pdbx_seq_one_letter_code
_entity_poly.pdbx_strand_id
1 'polypeptide(L)'
;MDQTLKSLDKRLAQTDKRLDQIDKRLNQIDQRLGQIDHGVQQGKQMASASNKNSTARFRNTEARKLDDPVSTLYNVVTGERVSRFPRRVRDLMNLSDDRVDSIMEELGEPTRLFLLPALREKA
;
A
#
# COMPACT_ATOMS: atom_id res chain seq x y z
N MET A 1 -21.92 53.89 30.73
CA MET A 1 -21.32 53.63 29.41
C MET A 1 -20.05 52.78 29.51
N ASP A 2 -19.15 53.03 30.47
CA ASP A 2 -17.94 52.21 30.65
C ASP A 2 -18.16 50.75 31.08
N GLN A 3 -19.14 50.47 31.93
CA GLN A 3 -19.38 49.09 32.40
C GLN A 3 -19.92 48.18 31.28
N THR A 4 -20.75 48.72 30.39
CA THR A 4 -21.26 47.99 29.22
C THR A 4 -20.14 47.71 28.21
N LEU A 5 -19.21 48.64 28.01
CA LEU A 5 -18.03 48.45 27.16
C LEU A 5 -17.10 47.38 27.74
N LYS A 6 -16.76 47.44 29.04
CA LYS A 6 -15.94 46.41 29.71
C LYS A 6 -16.56 45.00 29.65
N SER A 7 -17.89 44.91 29.75
CA SER A 7 -18.60 43.64 29.60
C SER A 7 -18.51 43.10 28.17
N LEU A 8 -18.62 43.98 27.18
CA LEU A 8 -18.45 43.64 25.77
C LEU A 8 -17.02 43.14 25.48
N ASP A 9 -16.00 43.85 25.96
CA ASP A 9 -14.59 43.46 25.80
C ASP A 9 -14.32 42.06 26.37
N LYS A 10 -14.86 41.77 27.56
CA LYS A 10 -14.73 40.43 28.17
C LYS A 10 -15.38 39.34 27.31
N ARG A 11 -16.54 39.61 26.72
CA ARG A 11 -17.23 38.66 25.83
C ARG A 11 -16.50 38.47 24.51
N LEU A 12 -15.90 39.53 23.96
CA LEU A 12 -15.08 39.45 22.75
C LEU A 12 -13.83 38.61 23.03
N ALA A 13 -13.10 38.88 24.11
CA ALA A 13 -11.93 38.08 24.50
C ALA A 13 -12.26 36.59 24.77
N GLN A 14 -13.46 36.29 25.27
CA GLN A 14 -13.94 34.91 25.40
C GLN A 14 -14.28 34.28 24.05
N THR A 15 -14.82 35.06 23.12
CA THR A 15 -15.08 34.63 21.74
C THR A 15 -13.76 34.32 21.03
N ASP A 16 -12.77 35.21 21.12
CA ASP A 16 -11.45 35.01 20.51
C ASP A 16 -10.79 33.71 20.99
N LYS A 17 -10.81 33.46 22.30
CA LYS A 17 -10.30 32.19 22.87
C LYS A 17 -11.03 30.95 22.36
N ARG A 18 -12.34 31.06 22.10
CA ARG A 18 -13.12 29.95 21.53
C ARG A 18 -12.78 29.74 20.06
N LEU A 19 -12.58 30.82 19.29
CA LEU A 19 -12.13 30.74 17.91
C LEU A 19 -10.74 30.10 17.81
N ASP A 20 -9.79 30.49 18.66
CA ASP A 20 -8.46 29.86 18.73
C ASP A 20 -8.54 28.35 19.01
N GLN A 21 -9.49 27.91 19.85
CA GLN A 21 -9.71 26.50 20.13
C GLN A 21 -10.33 25.77 18.94
N ILE A 22 -11.24 26.42 18.21
CA ILE A 22 -11.84 25.87 16.99
C ILE A 22 -10.76 25.70 15.92
N ASP A 23 -9.90 26.70 15.70
CA ASP A 23 -8.82 26.63 14.71
C ASP A 23 -7.85 25.48 15.00
N LYS A 24 -7.48 25.28 16.27
CA LYS A 24 -6.66 24.13 16.68
C LYS A 24 -7.34 22.79 16.36
N ARG A 25 -8.65 22.67 16.56
CA ARG A 25 -9.39 21.45 16.26
C ARG A 25 -9.54 21.22 14.76
N LEU A 26 -9.75 22.27 13.97
CA LEU A 26 -9.80 22.19 12.51
C LEU A 26 -8.47 21.72 11.94
N ASN A 27 -7.35 22.29 12.40
CA ASN A 27 -6.01 21.84 12.00
C ASN A 27 -5.77 20.34 12.30
N GLN A 28 -6.25 19.84 13.44
CA GLN A 28 -6.18 18.41 13.76
C GLN A 28 -7.07 17.55 12.85
N ILE A 29 -8.25 18.04 12.46
CA ILE A 29 -9.13 17.37 11.51
C ILE A 29 -8.45 17.28 10.14
N ASP A 30 -7.87 18.36 9.65
CA ASP A 30 -7.17 18.39 8.36
C ASP A 30 -6.02 17.38 8.31
N GLN A 31 -5.23 17.27 9.39
CA GLN A 31 -4.19 16.25 9.49
C GLN A 31 -4.74 14.82 9.40
N ARG A 32 -5.85 14.54 10.08
CA ARG A 32 -6.49 13.21 10.05
C ARG A 32 -7.10 12.91 8.68
N LEU A 33 -7.71 13.90 8.03
CA LEU A 33 -8.23 13.75 6.68
C LEU A 33 -7.10 13.47 5.68
N GLY A 34 -5.96 14.16 5.80
CA GLY A 34 -4.77 13.87 4.98
C GLY A 34 -4.26 12.44 5.14
N GLN A 35 -4.27 11.88 6.36
CA GLN A 35 -3.94 10.47 6.60
C GLN A 35 -4.94 9.51 5.95
N ILE A 36 -6.24 9.82 6.03
CA ILE A 36 -7.30 9.03 5.39
C ILE A 36 -7.14 9.05 3.87
N ASP A 37 -6.90 10.22 3.27
CA ASP A 37 -6.67 10.36 1.83
C ASP A 37 -5.50 9.51 1.37
N HIS A 38 -4.37 9.53 2.11
CA HIS A 38 -3.23 8.69 1.80
C HIS A 38 -3.59 7.20 1.84
N GLY A 39 -4.30 6.75 2.88
CA GLY A 39 -4.75 5.36 2.99
C GLY A 39 -5.71 4.93 1.87
N VAL A 40 -6.61 5.83 1.45
CA VAL A 40 -7.52 5.57 0.33
C VAL A 40 -6.77 5.44 -0.99
N GLN A 41 -5.77 6.29 -1.24
CA GLN A 41 -4.94 6.17 -2.45
C GLN A 41 -4.14 4.87 -2.47
N GLN A 42 -3.54 4.50 -1.33
CA GLN A 42 -2.83 3.22 -1.20
C GLN A 42 -3.79 2.04 -1.43
N GLY A 43 -4.99 2.05 -0.85
CA GLY A 43 -6.00 1.02 -1.06
C GLY A 43 -6.44 0.88 -2.52
N LYS A 44 -6.60 2.01 -3.24
CA LYS A 44 -6.89 1.99 -4.69
C LYS A 44 -5.75 1.36 -5.50
N GLN A 45 -4.51 1.65 -5.17
CA GLN A 45 -3.35 1.06 -5.82
C GLN A 45 -3.30 -0.46 -5.60
N MET A 46 -3.47 -0.91 -4.36
CA MET A 46 -3.52 -2.34 -4.00
C MET A 46 -4.63 -3.07 -4.73
N ALA A 47 -5.83 -2.49 -4.78
CA ALA A 47 -6.97 -3.07 -5.52
C ALA A 47 -6.67 -3.18 -7.02
N SER A 48 -6.06 -2.16 -7.62
CA SER A 48 -5.64 -2.19 -9.03
C SER A 48 -4.62 -3.29 -9.30
N ALA A 49 -3.58 -3.39 -8.46
CA ALA A 49 -2.56 -4.43 -8.58
C ALA A 49 -3.15 -5.84 -8.41
N SER A 50 -4.04 -6.03 -7.44
CA SER A 50 -4.76 -7.31 -7.23
C SER A 50 -5.63 -7.70 -8.43
N ASN A 51 -6.34 -6.75 -9.02
CA ASN A 51 -7.14 -7.00 -10.23
C ASN A 51 -6.27 -7.36 -11.44
N LYS A 52 -5.11 -6.69 -11.60
CA LYS A 52 -4.12 -7.04 -12.63
C LYS A 52 -3.57 -8.45 -12.41
N ASN A 53 -3.22 -8.79 -11.17
CA ASN A 53 -2.73 -10.13 -10.81
C ASN A 53 -3.78 -11.21 -11.04
N SER A 54 -5.04 -10.97 -10.70
CA SER A 54 -6.14 -11.90 -10.94
C SER A 54 -6.32 -12.16 -12.45
N THR A 55 -6.27 -11.09 -13.25
CA THR A 55 -6.30 -11.20 -14.72
C THR A 55 -5.10 -11.96 -15.28
N ALA A 56 -3.90 -11.68 -14.77
CA ALA A 56 -2.67 -12.36 -15.19
C ALA A 56 -2.72 -13.85 -14.83
N ARG A 57 -3.15 -14.20 -13.61
CA ARG A 57 -3.33 -15.58 -13.16
C ARG A 57 -4.32 -16.33 -14.05
N PHE A 58 -5.48 -15.73 -14.35
CA PHE A 58 -6.46 -16.31 -15.27
C PHE A 58 -5.88 -16.52 -16.68
N ARG A 59 -5.13 -15.55 -17.21
CA ARG A 59 -4.45 -15.75 -18.50
C ARG A 59 -3.40 -16.86 -18.44
N ASN A 60 -2.70 -16.99 -17.32
CA ASN A 60 -1.68 -18.02 -17.13
C ASN A 60 -2.29 -19.42 -17.00
N THR A 61 -3.52 -19.56 -16.47
CA THR A 61 -4.22 -20.86 -16.42
C THR A 61 -4.60 -21.37 -17.80
N GLU A 62 -4.75 -20.48 -18.78
CA GLU A 62 -5.04 -20.86 -20.17
C GLU A 62 -3.81 -21.38 -20.94
N ALA A 63 -2.59 -21.22 -20.40
CA ALA A 63 -1.37 -21.68 -21.04
C ALA A 63 -1.28 -23.22 -20.99
N ARG A 64 -1.11 -23.87 -22.14
CA ARG A 64 -1.12 -25.34 -22.29
C ARG A 64 0.20 -25.90 -22.80
N LYS A 65 1.02 -25.09 -23.48
CA LYS A 65 2.29 -25.50 -24.08
C LYS A 65 3.46 -24.78 -23.42
N LEU A 66 4.63 -25.40 -23.49
CA LEU A 66 5.89 -24.84 -22.99
C LEU A 66 6.27 -23.50 -23.63
N ASP A 67 5.83 -23.24 -24.86
CA ASP A 67 6.06 -21.99 -25.58
C ASP A 67 4.98 -20.93 -25.37
N ASP A 68 3.87 -21.29 -24.71
CA ASP A 68 2.78 -20.35 -24.49
C ASP A 68 3.27 -19.21 -23.59
N PRO A 69 2.81 -17.97 -23.86
CA PRO A 69 3.22 -16.82 -23.10
C PRO A 69 2.61 -16.86 -21.70
N VAL A 70 3.33 -16.30 -20.73
CA VAL A 70 2.80 -16.05 -19.39
C VAL A 70 2.79 -14.55 -19.11
N SER A 71 1.68 -14.10 -18.52
CA SER A 71 1.48 -12.75 -18.04
C SER A 71 2.20 -12.55 -16.72
N THR A 72 2.87 -11.41 -16.59
CA THR A 72 3.54 -10.97 -15.36
C THR A 72 2.58 -10.79 -14.20
N LEU A 73 3.14 -10.83 -13.00
CA LEU A 73 2.49 -10.31 -11.80
C LEU A 73 2.99 -8.90 -11.46
N TYR A 74 2.30 -8.28 -10.52
CA TYR A 74 2.54 -6.96 -9.96
C TYR A 74 2.60 -7.08 -8.43
N ASN A 75 3.46 -6.31 -7.80
CA ASN A 75 3.49 -6.17 -6.35
C ASN A 75 2.17 -5.54 -5.87
N VAL A 76 1.52 -6.13 -4.88
CA VAL A 76 0.22 -5.62 -4.40
C VAL A 76 0.38 -4.32 -3.62
N VAL A 77 1.48 -4.16 -2.88
CA VAL A 77 1.73 -2.99 -2.04
C VAL A 77 2.19 -1.79 -2.86
N THR A 78 3.18 -1.97 -3.74
CA THR A 78 3.76 -0.88 -4.53
C THR A 78 3.04 -0.66 -5.86
N GLY A 79 2.29 -1.65 -6.35
CA GLY A 79 1.66 -1.64 -7.67
C GLY A 79 2.64 -1.81 -8.84
N GLU A 80 3.93 -2.01 -8.56
CA GLU A 80 4.97 -2.15 -9.57
C GLU A 80 4.93 -3.52 -10.25
N ARG A 81 5.37 -3.55 -11.51
CA ARG A 81 5.44 -4.78 -12.31
C ARG A 81 6.65 -5.59 -11.86
N VAL A 82 6.50 -6.90 -11.70
CA VAL A 82 7.67 -7.79 -11.54
C VAL A 82 8.47 -7.76 -12.84
N SER A 83 9.64 -7.14 -12.78
CA SER A 83 10.49 -6.81 -13.92
C SER A 83 11.09 -8.08 -14.55
N ARG A 84 11.44 -9.03 -13.69
CA ARG A 84 12.16 -10.26 -14.01
C ARG A 84 11.27 -11.49 -14.12
N PHE A 85 9.96 -11.30 -14.31
CA PHE A 85 9.02 -12.39 -14.49
C PHE A 85 9.27 -13.14 -15.82
N PRO A 86 9.22 -14.49 -15.82
CA PRO A 86 9.30 -15.33 -17.02
C PRO A 86 8.33 -14.90 -18.13
N ARG A 87 8.69 -15.14 -19.40
CA ARG A 87 7.82 -14.78 -20.54
C ARG A 87 7.06 -15.95 -21.12
N ARG A 88 7.56 -17.17 -20.94
CA ARG A 88 6.92 -18.41 -21.40
C ARG A 88 6.82 -19.45 -20.28
N VAL A 89 5.95 -20.45 -20.45
CA VAL A 89 5.79 -21.55 -19.50
C VAL A 89 7.11 -22.31 -19.26
N ARG A 90 7.92 -22.55 -20.30
CA ARG A 90 9.24 -23.18 -20.15
C ARG A 90 10.20 -22.41 -19.25
N ASP A 91 10.11 -21.07 -19.27
CA ASP A 91 10.98 -20.22 -18.48
C ASP A 91 10.60 -20.30 -16.99
N LEU A 92 9.32 -20.55 -16.67
CA LEU A 92 8.86 -20.81 -15.30
C LEU A 92 9.37 -22.17 -14.77
N MET A 93 9.39 -23.20 -15.63
CA MET A 93 9.85 -24.53 -15.23
C MET A 93 11.37 -24.60 -15.01
N ASN A 94 12.12 -23.70 -15.64
CA ASN A 94 13.59 -23.66 -15.59
C ASN A 94 14.12 -22.49 -14.73
N LEU A 95 13.36 -22.03 -13.74
CA LEU A 95 13.79 -20.99 -12.82
C LEU A 95 14.89 -21.50 -11.86
N SER A 96 15.97 -20.73 -11.71
CA SER A 96 16.93 -20.93 -10.62
C SER A 96 16.35 -20.43 -9.30
N ASP A 97 16.81 -20.98 -8.16
CA ASP A 97 16.37 -20.56 -6.83
C ASP A 97 16.62 -19.05 -6.60
N ASP A 98 17.79 -18.52 -6.98
CA ASP A 98 18.09 -17.08 -6.89
C ASP A 98 17.08 -16.22 -7.66
N ARG A 99 16.59 -16.74 -8.79
CA ARG A 99 15.61 -16.03 -9.62
C ARG A 99 14.22 -16.09 -9.01
N VAL A 100 13.85 -17.21 -8.39
CA VAL A 100 12.61 -17.32 -7.60
C VAL A 100 12.66 -16.33 -6.44
N ASP A 101 13.75 -16.28 -5.69
CA ASP A 101 13.91 -15.35 -4.57
C ASP A 101 13.84 -13.89 -5.03
N SER A 102 14.47 -13.54 -6.15
CA SER A 102 14.35 -12.18 -6.73
C SER A 102 12.90 -11.83 -7.08
N ILE A 103 12.14 -12.77 -7.66
CA ILE A 103 10.73 -12.57 -8.01
C ILE A 103 9.86 -12.42 -6.75
N MET A 104 10.13 -13.21 -5.71
CA MET A 104 9.41 -13.15 -4.44
C MET A 104 9.67 -11.84 -3.71
N GLU A 105 10.93 -11.37 -3.69
CA GLU A 105 11.30 -10.05 -3.16
C GLU A 105 10.58 -8.93 -3.91
N GLU A 106 10.57 -8.94 -5.25
CA GLU A 106 9.83 -7.98 -6.06
C GLU A 106 8.31 -8.03 -5.78
N LEU A 107 7.76 -9.20 -5.43
CA LEU A 107 6.36 -9.35 -5.04
C LEU A 107 6.07 -8.90 -3.60
N GLY A 108 7.10 -8.65 -2.79
CA GLY A 108 6.98 -8.36 -1.36
C GLY A 108 6.65 -9.60 -0.52
N GLU A 109 6.91 -10.79 -1.05
CA GLU A 109 6.70 -12.07 -0.40
C GLU A 109 8.00 -12.55 0.28
N PRO A 110 7.91 -13.30 1.40
CA PRO A 110 9.10 -13.83 2.07
C PRO A 110 9.88 -14.77 1.14
N THR A 111 11.19 -14.55 1.02
CA THR A 111 12.10 -15.42 0.26
C THR A 111 12.55 -16.61 1.10
N ARG A 112 13.04 -17.69 0.45
CA ARG A 112 13.49 -18.90 1.17
C ARG A 112 14.63 -18.63 2.14
N LEU A 113 15.43 -17.60 1.89
CA LEU A 113 16.49 -17.13 2.79
C LEU A 113 15.97 -16.79 4.20
N PHE A 114 14.71 -16.36 4.33
CA PHE A 114 14.05 -16.06 5.60
C PHE A 114 13.43 -17.29 6.30
N LEU A 115 13.29 -18.43 5.62
CA LEU A 115 12.70 -19.66 6.20
C LEU A 115 13.72 -20.57 6.90
N LEU A 116 15.02 -20.39 6.63
CA LEU A 116 16.08 -21.25 7.18
C LEU A 116 16.33 -21.12 8.70
N PRO A 117 16.19 -19.96 9.37
CA PRO A 117 16.37 -19.91 10.82
C PRO A 117 15.26 -20.63 11.58
N ALA A 118 14.02 -20.60 11.08
CA ALA A 118 12.85 -21.12 11.79
C ALA A 118 12.72 -22.65 11.77
N LEU A 119 13.40 -23.33 10.83
CA LEU A 119 13.39 -24.79 10.73
C LEU A 119 14.54 -25.46 11.50
N ARG A 120 15.48 -24.69 12.05
CA ARG A 120 16.63 -25.23 12.80
C ARG A 120 16.39 -25.43 14.30
N GLU A 121 15.32 -24.88 14.86
CA GLU A 121 14.96 -25.05 16.29
C GLU A 121 13.98 -26.20 16.56
N LYS A 122 13.58 -26.98 15.55
CA LYS A 122 12.65 -28.11 15.70
C LYS A 122 13.19 -29.46 15.19
N ALA A 123 14.50 -29.66 15.21
CA ALA A 123 15.14 -30.95 14.97
C ALA A 123 16.02 -31.33 16.16
#